data_AF-A0A1Z5KXM1-F1
#
_entry.id   AF-A0A1Z5KXM1-F1
#
_cell.length_a   1.000
_cell.length_b   1.000
_cell.length_c   1.000
_cell.angle_alpha   90.00
_cell.angle_beta   90.00
_cell.angle_gamma   90.00
#
_symmetry.space_group_name_H-M   'P 1'
#
loop_
_entity.id
_entity.type
_entity.pdbx_description
1 polymer ?
#
loop_
_entity_poly.entity_id
_entity_poly.type
_entity_poly.pdbx_seq_one_letter_code
_entity_poly.pdbx_strand_id
1 'polypeptide(L)'
;MLSRKAASFLRTSIALPWPAMVHAPLLQWGRCYTQKDEKKPEIILGLSELFAKQNIGVDFLARLHQIPHLTMDKIRMLRKMRIVEKRAYDQRYIPERHGILGPDLAAAAFVVHRGASVKFVGKEQWYKKDEDEETGLPTRHEDGWNLEAIDASETELVYEGFDNLVHLRSLKALRLCGCPFVDDWCVDRLSQFQDTLEHLDLSGCSQITGRGLSSLYRLTNLRSVTLGYLPQIEDLELVALMLEECLPQCEIRGVDYWKPDLIAANSERETPAPS
;
A
#
# COMPACT_ATOMS: atom_id res chain seq x y z
N MET A 1 34.96 -27.20 10.36
CA MET A 1 35.79 -26.34 11.23
C MET A 1 36.69 -25.50 10.33
N LEU A 2 36.39 -24.21 10.22
CA LEU A 2 37.16 -23.11 9.64
C LEU A 2 36.14 -21.95 9.51
N SER A 3 36.36 -20.71 9.88
CA SER A 3 37.18 -20.09 10.92
C SER A 3 36.59 -18.68 11.01
N ARG A 4 36.04 -18.30 12.16
CA ARG A 4 35.65 -16.91 12.47
C ARG A 4 36.89 -16.03 12.34
N LYS A 5 36.88 -15.04 11.43
CA LYS A 5 37.69 -13.80 11.48
C LYS A 5 37.50 -13.01 10.18
N ALA A 6 36.67 -11.96 10.23
CA ALA A 6 36.86 -10.69 9.51
C ALA A 6 35.62 -9.79 9.72
N ALA A 7 35.50 -9.17 10.89
CA ALA A 7 34.67 -7.98 11.10
C ALA A 7 35.05 -7.34 12.45
N SER A 8 36.30 -6.87 12.56
CA SER A 8 36.77 -6.15 13.75
C SER A 8 37.72 -5.02 13.36
N PHE A 9 37.25 -4.10 12.53
CA PHE A 9 37.83 -2.78 12.24
C PHE A 9 36.69 -2.03 11.55
N LEU A 10 35.85 -1.21 12.18
CA LEU A 10 36.14 -0.01 12.96
C LEU A 10 35.07 0.16 14.06
N ARG A 11 35.43 -0.07 15.33
CA ARG A 11 34.74 0.55 16.47
C ARG A 11 35.51 1.80 16.84
N THR A 12 35.12 2.92 16.24
CA THR A 12 35.37 4.23 16.80
C THR A 12 34.02 4.82 17.16
N SER A 13 33.73 4.81 18.46
CA SER A 13 32.64 5.56 19.07
C SER A 13 32.81 7.03 18.75
N ILE A 14 32.11 7.49 17.71
CA ILE A 14 31.67 8.87 17.61
C ILE A 14 30.16 8.78 17.69
N ALA A 15 29.64 8.95 18.90
CA ALA A 15 28.22 9.18 19.11
C ALA A 15 27.89 10.50 18.42
N LEU A 16 27.40 10.43 17.18
CA LEU A 16 26.75 11.55 16.54
C LEU A 16 25.42 11.74 17.27
N PRO A 17 25.18 12.89 17.93
CA PRO A 17 23.88 13.16 18.50
C PRO A 17 22.90 13.30 17.35
N TRP A 18 21.97 12.35 17.24
CA TRP A 18 20.76 12.50 16.45
C TRP A 18 20.13 13.83 16.84
N PRO A 19 19.78 14.74 15.90
CA PRO A 19 19.36 16.07 16.27
C PRO A 19 18.12 15.97 17.15
N ALA A 20 18.29 16.48 18.36
CA ALA A 20 17.24 16.70 19.33
C ALA A 20 16.06 17.40 18.67
N MET A 21 14.86 17.05 19.12
CA MET A 21 13.58 17.73 18.87
C MET A 21 13.76 19.23 18.68
N VAL A 22 13.90 19.66 17.43
CA VAL A 22 13.65 21.04 17.03
C VAL A 22 12.27 21.00 16.42
N HIS A 23 11.34 21.74 17.00
CA HIS A 23 9.97 21.90 16.52
C HIS A 23 9.93 21.97 14.99
N ALA A 24 9.63 20.83 14.35
CA ALA A 24 9.43 20.78 12.92
C ALA A 24 8.15 21.60 12.65
N PRO A 25 8.21 22.67 11.83
CA PRO A 25 7.00 23.36 11.43
C PRO A 25 6.13 22.32 10.74
N LEU A 26 4.90 22.14 11.23
CA LEU A 26 3.85 21.24 10.72
C LEU A 26 4.09 20.87 9.25
N LEU A 27 4.88 19.80 9.04
CA LEU A 27 5.09 19.27 7.71
C LEU A 27 3.70 18.88 7.25
N GLN A 28 3.23 19.49 6.18
CA GLN A 28 2.01 19.07 5.49
C GLN A 28 2.32 17.71 4.87
N TRP A 29 2.32 16.67 5.71
CA TRP A 29 2.39 15.28 5.30
C TRP A 29 1.18 15.02 4.40
N GLY A 30 1.47 14.47 3.21
CA GLY A 30 0.54 14.34 2.10
C GLY A 30 -0.78 13.70 2.49
N ARG A 31 -1.82 14.07 1.76
CA ARG A 31 -3.20 13.81 2.13
C ARG A 31 -3.68 12.44 1.60
N CYS A 32 -4.60 11.77 2.32
CA CYS A 32 -5.25 10.49 1.90
C CYS A 32 -5.83 10.59 0.48
N TYR A 33 -6.10 9.48 -0.21
CA TYR A 33 -6.57 9.49 -1.62
C TYR A 33 -7.77 10.44 -1.87
N THR A 34 -8.68 10.57 -0.90
CA THR A 34 -9.82 11.50 -0.89
C THR A 34 -9.49 12.95 -0.51
N GLN A 35 -8.32 13.18 0.09
CA GLN A 35 -7.84 14.49 0.52
C GLN A 35 -6.66 15.02 -0.32
N LYS A 36 -6.08 14.30 -1.30
CA LYS A 36 -5.20 14.94 -2.31
C LYS A 36 -5.93 16.20 -2.79
N ASP A 37 -5.32 17.38 -2.62
CA ASP A 37 -5.91 18.70 -2.87
C ASP A 37 -6.26 18.91 -4.36
N GLU A 38 -7.18 18.14 -4.88
CA GLU A 38 -8.10 18.60 -5.88
C GLU A 38 -9.31 19.03 -5.07
N LYS A 39 -9.40 20.32 -4.74
CA LYS A 39 -10.72 20.96 -4.64
C LYS A 39 -11.55 20.30 -5.72
N LYS A 40 -12.64 19.57 -5.39
CA LYS A 40 -13.57 19.05 -6.41
C LYS A 40 -13.68 20.19 -7.41
N PRO A 41 -13.18 20.05 -8.66
CA PRO A 41 -13.10 21.20 -9.52
C PRO A 41 -14.50 21.79 -9.52
N GLU A 42 -14.69 23.08 -9.23
CA GLU A 42 -16.02 23.69 -9.00
C GLU A 42 -17.03 23.26 -10.08
N ILE A 43 -16.49 22.97 -11.26
CA ILE A 43 -17.02 22.23 -12.40
C ILE A 43 -17.85 20.96 -12.06
N ILE A 44 -17.42 20.04 -11.17
CA ILE A 44 -18.12 18.79 -10.83
C ILE A 44 -19.40 19.10 -10.07
N LEU A 45 -19.32 19.96 -9.04
CA LEU A 45 -20.50 20.40 -8.28
C LEU A 45 -21.49 21.10 -9.23
N GLY A 46 -20.98 22.02 -10.06
CA GLY A 46 -21.78 22.71 -11.07
C GLY A 46 -22.42 21.78 -12.10
N LEU A 47 -21.70 20.76 -12.59
CA LEU A 47 -22.24 19.79 -13.58
C LEU A 47 -23.28 18.84 -12.98
N SER A 48 -23.08 18.34 -11.76
CA SER A 48 -24.12 17.53 -11.10
C SER A 48 -25.38 18.35 -10.82
N GLU A 49 -25.25 19.62 -10.48
CA GLU A 49 -26.37 20.55 -10.29
C GLU A 49 -27.01 20.99 -11.62
N LEU A 50 -26.25 21.05 -12.71
CA LEU A 50 -26.73 21.34 -14.07
C LEU A 50 -27.62 20.24 -14.63
N PHE A 51 -27.38 18.98 -14.25
CA PHE A 51 -28.13 17.81 -14.72
C PHE A 51 -29.05 17.20 -13.66
N ALA A 52 -29.07 17.76 -12.43
CA ALA A 52 -30.06 17.41 -11.43
C ALA A 52 -31.43 17.88 -11.92
N LYS A 53 -32.39 16.95 -12.03
CA LYS A 53 -33.76 17.19 -12.51
C LYS A 53 -34.50 18.19 -11.61
N GLN A 54 -34.34 19.50 -11.84
CA GLN A 54 -35.29 20.52 -11.40
C GLN A 54 -35.54 21.51 -12.54
N ASN A 55 -36.83 21.79 -12.74
CA ASN A 55 -37.46 22.57 -13.81
C ASN A 55 -36.53 23.40 -14.71
N ILE A 56 -36.54 23.06 -16.00
CA ILE A 56 -35.88 23.80 -17.09
C ILE A 56 -36.59 25.15 -17.25
N GLY A 57 -36.21 26.13 -16.43
CA GLY A 57 -36.68 27.52 -16.48
C GLY A 57 -35.58 28.48 -16.94
N VAL A 58 -35.83 29.80 -16.82
CA VAL A 58 -34.84 30.88 -17.10
C VAL A 58 -33.50 30.72 -16.38
N ASP A 59 -33.48 29.98 -15.28
CA ASP A 59 -32.28 29.61 -14.52
C ASP A 59 -31.34 28.67 -15.31
N PHE A 60 -31.86 27.91 -16.27
CA PHE A 60 -31.08 27.04 -17.15
C PHE A 60 -30.14 27.83 -18.07
N LEU A 61 -30.62 28.93 -18.66
CA LEU A 61 -29.81 29.79 -19.54
C LEU A 61 -28.68 30.48 -18.78
N ALA A 62 -28.95 30.96 -17.56
CA ALA A 62 -27.94 31.55 -16.69
C ALA A 62 -26.86 30.53 -16.30
N ARG A 63 -27.26 29.27 -16.04
CA ARG A 63 -26.32 28.17 -15.75
C ARG A 63 -25.57 27.70 -17.00
N LEU A 64 -26.19 27.74 -18.19
CA LEU A 64 -25.55 27.40 -19.46
C LEU A 64 -24.38 28.35 -19.77
N HIS A 65 -24.53 29.64 -19.47
CA HIS A 65 -23.47 30.64 -19.62
C HIS A 65 -22.36 30.53 -18.57
N GLN A 66 -22.65 29.88 -17.43
CA GLN A 66 -21.68 29.57 -16.38
C GLN A 66 -20.98 28.22 -16.61
N ILE A 67 -21.29 27.49 -17.69
CA ILE A 67 -20.61 26.23 -18.00
C ILE A 67 -19.12 26.55 -18.17
N PRO A 68 -18.25 26.05 -17.27
CA PRO A 68 -16.82 26.28 -17.41
C PRO A 68 -16.36 25.70 -18.74
N HIS A 69 -15.29 26.24 -19.33
CA HIS A 69 -14.75 25.69 -20.57
C HIS A 69 -14.35 24.21 -20.36
N LEU A 70 -15.25 23.28 -20.72
CA LEU A 70 -15.10 21.84 -20.61
C LEU A 70 -14.25 21.38 -21.80
N THR A 71 -12.94 21.30 -21.59
CA THR A 71 -12.06 20.61 -22.53
C THR A 71 -12.26 19.11 -22.43
N MET A 72 -11.94 18.38 -23.51
CA MET A 72 -11.94 16.91 -23.49
C MET A 72 -11.03 16.35 -22.39
N ASP A 73 -9.92 17.03 -22.08
CA ASP A 73 -9.01 16.64 -21.00
C ASP A 73 -9.65 16.78 -19.61
N LYS A 74 -10.39 17.88 -19.38
CA LYS A 74 -11.20 18.02 -18.15
C LYS A 74 -12.24 16.91 -18.06
N ILE A 75 -12.97 16.61 -19.14
CA ILE A 75 -13.96 15.50 -19.15
C ILE A 75 -13.30 14.15 -18.82
N ARG A 76 -12.14 13.85 -19.41
CA ARG A 76 -11.37 12.63 -19.10
C ARG A 76 -10.96 12.60 -17.63
N MET A 77 -10.46 13.71 -17.10
CA MET A 77 -10.12 13.85 -15.69
C MET A 77 -11.32 13.61 -14.78
N LEU A 78 -12.48 14.23 -15.07
CA LEU A 78 -13.72 14.02 -14.30
C LEU A 78 -14.17 12.56 -14.29
N ARG A 79 -14.09 11.87 -15.43
CA ARG A 79 -14.41 10.44 -15.51
C ARG A 79 -13.43 9.62 -14.66
N LYS A 80 -12.14 9.92 -14.73
CA LYS A 80 -11.11 9.24 -13.93
C LYS A 80 -11.36 9.45 -12.42
N MET A 81 -11.62 10.69 -12.00
CA MET A 81 -11.93 11.01 -10.60
C MET A 81 -13.15 10.26 -10.10
N ARG A 82 -14.24 10.20 -10.86
CA ARG A 82 -15.45 9.44 -10.48
C ARG A 82 -15.19 7.95 -10.27
N ILE A 83 -14.32 7.35 -11.09
CA ILE A 83 -13.94 5.93 -10.93
C ILE A 83 -13.17 5.75 -9.60
N VAL A 84 -12.23 6.65 -9.31
CA VAL A 84 -11.44 6.62 -8.06
C VAL A 84 -12.33 6.83 -6.84
N GLU A 85 -13.20 7.86 -6.85
CA GLU A 85 -14.14 8.13 -5.75
C GLU A 85 -15.07 6.93 -5.51
N LYS A 86 -15.60 6.33 -6.58
CA LYS A 86 -16.44 5.13 -6.48
C LYS A 86 -15.66 3.97 -5.84
N ARG A 87 -14.43 3.70 -6.28
CA ARG A 87 -13.58 2.64 -5.70
C ARG A 87 -13.35 2.86 -4.20
N ALA A 88 -13.01 4.08 -3.80
CA ALA A 88 -12.81 4.42 -2.39
C ALA A 88 -14.11 4.23 -1.58
N TYR A 89 -15.24 4.70 -2.12
CA TYR A 89 -16.55 4.53 -1.50
C TYR A 89 -16.94 3.06 -1.32
N ASP A 90 -16.74 2.24 -2.36
CA ASP A 90 -17.06 0.81 -2.35
C ASP A 90 -16.14 0.01 -1.42
N GLN A 91 -14.97 0.56 -1.06
CA GLN A 91 -13.98 -0.06 -0.20
C GLN A 91 -14.01 0.39 1.26
N ARG A 92 -14.86 1.38 1.62
CA ARG A 92 -14.93 1.88 3.00
C ARG A 92 -15.27 0.79 4.02
N TYR A 93 -14.84 1.02 5.25
CA TYR A 93 -15.24 0.23 6.41
C TYR A 93 -16.76 0.31 6.66
N ILE A 94 -17.41 -0.84 6.81
CA ILE A 94 -18.84 -0.95 7.13
C ILE A 94 -18.97 -1.56 8.53
N PRO A 95 -19.29 -0.78 9.57
CA PRO A 95 -19.32 -1.26 10.95
C PRO A 95 -20.37 -2.35 11.17
N GLU A 96 -21.52 -2.27 10.50
CA GLU A 96 -22.61 -3.25 10.64
C GLU A 96 -22.16 -4.65 10.18
N ARG A 97 -21.37 -4.74 9.09
CA ARG A 97 -20.84 -6.01 8.59
C ARG A 97 -19.88 -6.64 9.60
N HIS A 98 -18.99 -5.84 10.18
CA HIS A 98 -18.03 -6.30 11.19
C HIS A 98 -18.73 -6.67 12.51
N GLY A 99 -19.86 -6.03 12.83
CA GLY A 99 -20.69 -6.39 13.98
C GLY A 99 -21.41 -7.73 13.81
N ILE A 100 -21.82 -8.10 12.59
CA ILE A 100 -22.57 -9.34 12.32
C ILE A 100 -21.65 -10.56 12.14
N LEU A 101 -20.51 -10.37 11.46
CA LEU A 101 -19.58 -11.47 11.11
C LEU A 101 -18.39 -11.57 12.07
N GLY A 102 -18.08 -10.49 12.80
CA GLY A 102 -16.79 -10.32 13.46
C GLY A 102 -15.72 -9.77 12.50
N PRO A 103 -14.56 -9.35 13.04
CA PRO A 103 -13.52 -8.68 12.25
C PRO A 103 -12.92 -9.58 11.18
N ASP A 104 -12.52 -10.81 11.53
CA ASP A 104 -11.85 -11.75 10.61
C ASP A 104 -12.74 -12.19 9.45
N LEU A 105 -13.96 -12.64 9.72
CA LEU A 105 -14.89 -13.06 8.66
C LEU A 105 -15.35 -11.89 7.79
N ALA A 106 -15.57 -10.70 8.37
CA ALA A 106 -15.91 -9.50 7.59
C ALA A 106 -14.76 -9.06 6.67
N ALA A 107 -13.52 -9.13 7.15
CA ALA A 107 -12.32 -8.87 6.37
C ALA A 107 -12.15 -9.92 5.26
N ALA A 108 -12.34 -11.20 5.58
CA ALA A 108 -12.27 -12.31 4.62
C ALA A 108 -13.29 -12.13 3.48
N ALA A 109 -14.56 -11.90 3.82
CA ALA A 109 -15.60 -11.65 2.83
C ALA A 109 -15.30 -10.41 1.97
N PHE A 110 -14.74 -9.36 2.58
CA PHE A 110 -14.35 -8.13 1.87
C PHE A 110 -13.26 -8.35 0.82
N VAL A 111 -12.19 -9.07 1.17
CA VAL A 111 -11.07 -9.31 0.24
C VAL A 111 -11.41 -10.38 -0.79
N VAL A 112 -12.10 -11.46 -0.39
CA VAL A 112 -12.48 -12.54 -1.31
C VAL A 112 -13.45 -12.06 -2.39
N HIS A 113 -14.38 -11.15 -2.04
CA HIS A 113 -15.25 -10.52 -3.04
C HIS A 113 -14.47 -9.73 -4.11
N ARG A 114 -13.22 -9.34 -3.84
CA ARG A 114 -12.32 -8.62 -4.75
C ARG A 114 -11.32 -9.53 -5.47
N GLY A 115 -11.52 -10.84 -5.42
CA GLY A 115 -10.66 -11.82 -6.09
C GLY A 115 -9.43 -12.23 -5.29
N ALA A 116 -9.28 -11.75 -4.05
CA ALA A 116 -8.25 -12.25 -3.14
C ALA A 116 -8.58 -13.68 -2.67
N SER A 117 -7.58 -14.33 -2.08
CA SER A 117 -7.75 -15.58 -1.36
C SER A 117 -7.26 -15.44 0.09
N VAL A 118 -7.84 -16.22 0.98
CA VAL A 118 -7.55 -16.15 2.42
C VAL A 118 -7.34 -17.53 3.02
N LYS A 119 -6.53 -17.60 4.07
CA LYS A 119 -6.30 -18.80 4.88
C LYS A 119 -6.59 -18.50 6.34
N PHE A 120 -7.25 -19.43 7.02
CA PHE A 120 -7.59 -19.32 8.44
C PHE A 120 -6.68 -20.18 9.31
N VAL A 121 -6.49 -19.76 10.55
CA VAL A 121 -5.66 -20.47 11.54
C VAL A 121 -6.13 -21.92 11.68
N GLY A 122 -5.19 -22.86 11.53
CA GLY A 122 -5.44 -24.29 11.67
C GLY A 122 -6.19 -24.94 10.50
N LYS A 123 -6.43 -24.21 9.40
CA LYS A 123 -7.02 -24.74 8.17
C LYS A 123 -5.96 -24.71 7.07
N GLU A 124 -5.73 -25.82 6.39
CA GLU A 124 -4.77 -25.86 5.27
C GLU A 124 -5.32 -25.27 3.97
N GLN A 125 -6.64 -25.23 3.83
CA GLN A 125 -7.33 -24.75 2.64
C GLN A 125 -7.29 -23.22 2.52
N TRP A 126 -7.08 -22.76 1.29
CA TRP A 126 -7.30 -21.37 0.89
C TRP A 126 -8.73 -21.19 0.38
N TYR A 127 -9.38 -20.11 0.80
CA TYR A 127 -10.74 -19.74 0.41
C TYR A 127 -10.66 -18.61 -0.61
N LYS A 128 -11.34 -18.79 -1.75
CA LYS A 128 -11.42 -17.83 -2.85
C LYS A 128 -12.85 -17.88 -3.42
N LYS A 129 -13.22 -16.89 -4.23
CA LYS A 129 -14.45 -16.92 -5.02
C LYS A 129 -14.32 -17.98 -6.12
N ASP A 130 -15.21 -18.96 -6.12
CA ASP A 130 -15.30 -20.02 -7.14
C ASP A 130 -16.06 -19.52 -8.39
N GLU A 131 -16.17 -20.38 -9.42
CA GLU A 131 -16.87 -20.07 -10.68
C GLU A 131 -18.35 -19.71 -10.45
N ASP A 132 -18.97 -20.34 -9.45
CA ASP A 132 -20.37 -20.11 -9.06
C ASP A 132 -20.57 -18.90 -8.13
N GLU A 133 -19.53 -18.09 -7.96
CA GLU A 133 -19.50 -16.94 -7.05
C GLU A 133 -19.61 -17.23 -5.55
N GLU A 134 -19.64 -18.51 -5.18
CA GLU A 134 -19.58 -18.94 -3.79
C GLU A 134 -18.16 -18.80 -3.23
N THR A 135 -18.05 -18.56 -1.93
CA THR A 135 -16.76 -18.35 -1.24
C THR A 135 -16.42 -19.44 -0.24
N GLY A 136 -17.40 -20.30 0.09
CA GLY A 136 -17.28 -21.26 1.20
C GLY A 136 -17.13 -20.63 2.59
N LEU A 137 -17.30 -19.30 2.71
CA LEU A 137 -17.20 -18.59 3.98
C LEU A 137 -18.53 -18.62 4.75
N PRO A 138 -18.51 -18.69 6.08
CA PRO A 138 -19.70 -18.56 6.90
C PRO A 138 -20.43 -17.23 6.68
N THR A 139 -21.77 -17.29 6.69
CA THR A 139 -22.64 -16.12 6.55
C THR A 139 -22.96 -15.44 7.89
N ARG A 140 -22.54 -16.04 9.00
CA ARG A 140 -22.73 -15.55 10.36
C ARG A 140 -21.42 -15.67 11.14
N HIS A 141 -21.32 -14.92 12.23
CA HIS A 141 -20.19 -15.05 13.13
C HIS A 141 -20.10 -16.48 13.69
N GLU A 142 -18.90 -17.05 13.59
CA GLU A 142 -18.54 -18.36 14.12
C GLU A 142 -17.15 -18.26 14.76
N ASP A 143 -16.98 -18.86 15.94
CA ASP A 143 -15.70 -18.91 16.62
C ASP A 143 -14.69 -19.81 15.87
N GLY A 144 -13.41 -19.45 15.93
CA GLY A 144 -12.33 -20.24 15.30
C GLY A 144 -12.04 -19.89 13.83
N TRP A 145 -12.69 -18.86 13.28
CA TRP A 145 -12.40 -18.31 11.96
C TRP A 145 -11.45 -17.11 12.02
N ASN A 146 -10.27 -17.30 12.61
CA ASN A 146 -9.23 -16.27 12.70
C ASN A 146 -8.40 -16.26 11.41
N LEU A 147 -8.22 -15.09 10.79
CA LEU A 147 -7.44 -14.96 9.57
C LEU A 147 -5.94 -15.09 9.87
N GLU A 148 -5.26 -15.96 9.12
CA GLU A 148 -3.81 -16.19 9.23
C GLU A 148 -3.05 -15.63 8.04
N ALA A 149 -3.57 -15.80 6.82
CA ALA A 149 -2.92 -15.30 5.61
C ALA A 149 -3.93 -14.70 4.64
N ILE A 150 -3.52 -13.64 3.96
CA ILE A 150 -4.26 -13.00 2.87
C ILE A 150 -3.34 -12.92 1.66
N ASP A 151 -3.80 -13.47 0.55
CA ASP A 151 -3.22 -13.24 -0.76
C ASP A 151 -4.17 -12.38 -1.58
N ALA A 152 -3.87 -11.09 -1.62
CA ALA A 152 -4.59 -10.09 -2.39
C ALA A 152 -3.79 -9.63 -3.61
N SER A 153 -2.95 -10.52 -4.17
CA SER A 153 -2.20 -10.23 -5.39
C SER A 153 -3.15 -9.84 -6.54
N GLU A 154 -2.71 -8.88 -7.35
CA GLU A 154 -3.42 -8.38 -8.54
C GLU A 154 -4.81 -7.80 -8.24
N THR A 155 -5.11 -7.47 -6.98
CA THR A 155 -6.38 -6.84 -6.60
C THR A 155 -6.31 -5.31 -6.69
N GLU A 156 -7.46 -4.67 -6.90
CA GLU A 156 -7.57 -3.20 -6.91
C GLU A 156 -7.77 -2.59 -5.50
N LEU A 157 -7.09 -3.12 -4.48
CA LEU A 157 -7.19 -2.57 -3.12
C LEU A 157 -6.64 -1.14 -3.03
N VAL A 158 -7.42 -0.25 -2.42
CA VAL A 158 -7.04 1.15 -2.14
C VAL A 158 -6.87 1.37 -0.64
N TYR A 159 -6.29 2.51 -0.26
CA TYR A 159 -6.05 2.89 1.13
C TYR A 159 -7.26 2.71 2.06
N GLU A 160 -8.44 3.19 1.65
CA GLU A 160 -9.69 3.05 2.41
C GLU A 160 -10.10 1.58 2.63
N GLY A 161 -9.70 0.69 1.73
CA GLY A 161 -9.94 -0.75 1.83
C GLY A 161 -9.23 -1.40 3.02
N PHE A 162 -8.05 -0.90 3.38
CA PHE A 162 -7.27 -1.44 4.51
C PHE A 162 -7.95 -1.20 5.85
N ASP A 163 -8.91 -0.27 5.96
CA ASP A 163 -9.70 -0.10 7.20
C ASP A 163 -10.51 -1.37 7.54
N ASN A 164 -10.87 -2.18 6.54
CA ASN A 164 -11.56 -3.46 6.75
C ASN A 164 -10.63 -4.56 7.30
N LEU A 165 -9.32 -4.34 7.29
CA LEU A 165 -8.34 -5.27 7.83
C LEU A 165 -7.87 -4.84 9.23
N VAL A 166 -8.38 -3.70 9.72
CA VAL A 166 -8.12 -3.21 11.08
C VAL A 166 -8.73 -4.22 12.05
N HIS A 167 -7.96 -4.62 13.06
CA HIS A 167 -8.30 -5.60 14.10
C HIS A 167 -8.09 -7.08 13.79
N LEU A 168 -7.43 -7.45 12.69
CA LEU A 168 -6.96 -8.84 12.53
C LEU A 168 -5.80 -9.11 13.50
N ARG A 169 -6.03 -9.99 14.48
CA ARG A 169 -5.06 -10.28 15.57
C ARG A 169 -4.18 -11.50 15.32
N SER A 170 -4.42 -12.23 14.22
CA SER A 170 -3.70 -13.47 13.91
C SER A 170 -3.08 -13.47 12.51
N LEU A 171 -3.10 -12.32 11.81
CA LEU A 171 -2.59 -12.20 10.46
C LEU A 171 -1.06 -12.28 10.47
N LYS A 172 -0.52 -13.33 9.87
CA LYS A 172 0.92 -13.60 9.74
C LYS A 172 1.45 -13.36 8.33
N ALA A 173 0.65 -13.55 7.30
CA ALA A 173 1.10 -13.40 5.92
C ALA A 173 0.18 -12.49 5.11
N LEU A 174 0.76 -11.53 4.41
CA LEU A 174 0.05 -10.61 3.52
C LEU A 174 0.79 -10.50 2.19
N ARG A 175 0.16 -10.94 1.10
CA ARG A 175 0.68 -10.77 -0.26
C ARG A 175 -0.13 -9.71 -0.99
N LEU A 176 0.55 -8.67 -1.46
CA LEU A 176 0.00 -7.55 -2.24
C LEU A 176 0.66 -7.46 -3.61
N CYS A 177 1.19 -8.57 -4.12
CA CYS A 177 1.95 -8.59 -5.37
C CYS A 177 1.12 -8.02 -6.54
N GLY A 178 1.68 -7.09 -7.30
CA GLY A 178 1.02 -6.51 -8.48
C GLY A 178 -0.21 -5.64 -8.19
N CYS A 179 -0.41 -5.18 -6.95
CA CYS A 179 -1.53 -4.29 -6.63
C CYS A 179 -1.29 -2.87 -7.17
N PRO A 180 -2.09 -2.36 -8.14
CA PRO A 180 -1.80 -1.12 -8.83
C PRO A 180 -2.08 0.15 -8.01
N PHE A 181 -2.87 0.06 -6.94
CA PHE A 181 -3.28 1.21 -6.11
C PHE A 181 -2.72 1.20 -4.69
N VAL A 182 -1.86 0.23 -4.37
CA VAL A 182 -1.13 0.20 -3.09
C VAL A 182 0.01 1.20 -3.16
N ASP A 183 -0.06 2.23 -2.31
CA ASP A 183 0.92 3.32 -2.20
C ASP A 183 1.59 3.33 -0.82
N ASP A 184 2.46 4.32 -0.58
CA ASP A 184 3.19 4.48 0.68
C ASP A 184 2.27 4.53 1.91
N TRP A 185 1.06 5.08 1.78
CA TRP A 185 0.10 5.20 2.88
C TRP A 185 -0.52 3.85 3.21
N CYS A 186 -0.78 3.03 2.19
CA CYS A 186 -1.21 1.65 2.38
C CYS A 186 -0.15 0.86 3.17
N VAL A 187 1.14 1.03 2.83
CA VAL A 187 2.25 0.37 3.55
C VAL A 187 2.36 0.90 4.98
N ASP A 188 2.25 2.21 5.20
CA ASP A 188 2.28 2.82 6.53
C ASP A 188 1.18 2.23 7.45
N ARG A 189 -0.01 2.01 6.89
CA ARG A 189 -1.15 1.42 7.59
C ARG A 189 -0.95 -0.04 8.01
N LEU A 190 -0.01 -0.77 7.39
CA LEU A 190 0.36 -2.12 7.83
C LEU A 190 0.97 -2.14 9.23
N SER A 191 1.43 -1.00 9.76
CA SER A 191 1.94 -0.87 11.13
C SER A 191 0.97 -1.39 12.20
N GLN A 192 -0.33 -1.44 11.93
CA GLN A 192 -1.31 -2.06 12.83
C GLN A 192 -1.05 -3.56 13.07
N PHE A 193 -0.31 -4.23 12.20
CA PHE A 193 0.07 -5.64 12.30
C PHE A 193 1.50 -5.83 12.83
N GLN A 194 2.07 -4.81 13.47
CA GLN A 194 3.45 -4.82 14.01
C GLN A 194 3.79 -6.07 14.84
N ASP A 195 2.81 -6.59 15.57
CA ASP A 195 2.98 -7.70 16.52
C ASP A 195 2.64 -9.07 15.91
N THR A 196 2.09 -9.13 14.69
CA THR A 196 1.58 -10.39 14.12
C THR A 196 2.14 -10.74 12.74
N LEU A 197 2.46 -9.74 11.91
CA LEU A 197 2.85 -9.97 10.52
C LEU A 197 4.28 -10.51 10.43
N GLU A 198 4.43 -11.68 9.81
CA GLU A 198 5.70 -12.39 9.62
C GLU A 198 6.16 -12.36 8.16
N HIS A 199 5.23 -12.40 7.20
CA HIS A 199 5.54 -12.49 5.77
C HIS A 199 4.80 -11.41 5.00
N LEU A 200 5.54 -10.58 4.26
CA LEU A 200 4.99 -9.52 3.43
C LEU A 200 5.55 -9.60 2.02
N ASP A 201 4.70 -9.41 1.02
CA ASP A 201 5.13 -9.31 -0.37
C ASP A 201 4.49 -8.08 -1.01
N LEU A 202 5.35 -7.14 -1.41
CA LEU A 202 4.98 -5.86 -2.04
C LEU A 202 5.41 -5.81 -3.51
N SER A 203 5.82 -6.94 -4.08
CA SER A 203 6.41 -6.97 -5.42
C SER A 203 5.45 -6.42 -6.48
N GLY A 204 5.95 -5.68 -7.47
CA GLY A 204 5.12 -5.16 -8.56
C GLY A 204 4.14 -4.04 -8.18
N CYS A 205 4.15 -3.55 -6.94
CA CYS A 205 3.35 -2.41 -6.54
C CYS A 205 3.94 -1.11 -7.11
N SER A 206 3.31 -0.55 -8.14
CA SER A 206 3.87 0.55 -8.93
C SER A 206 3.79 1.94 -8.30
N GLN A 207 3.07 2.11 -7.18
CA GLN A 207 2.92 3.39 -6.48
C GLN A 207 3.73 3.49 -5.19
N ILE A 208 4.44 2.42 -4.79
CA ILE A 208 5.28 2.42 -3.59
C ILE A 208 6.63 3.07 -3.90
N THR A 209 7.03 4.02 -3.06
CA THR A 209 8.32 4.70 -3.11
C THR A 209 9.24 4.22 -1.97
N GLY A 210 10.51 4.62 -2.01
CA GLY A 210 11.46 4.32 -0.91
C GLY A 210 11.00 4.87 0.45
N ARG A 211 10.17 5.92 0.48
CA ARG A 211 9.59 6.45 1.72
C ARG A 211 8.55 5.51 2.31
N GLY A 212 7.70 4.90 1.48
CA GLY A 212 6.73 3.91 1.92
C GLY A 212 7.41 2.70 2.56
N LEU A 213 8.48 2.21 1.94
CA LEU A 213 9.26 1.09 2.47
C LEU A 213 9.91 1.40 3.83
N SER A 214 10.30 2.65 4.08
CA SER A 214 10.85 3.01 5.40
C SER A 214 9.89 2.65 6.53
N SER A 215 8.57 2.74 6.33
CA SER A 215 7.57 2.45 7.35
C SER A 215 7.56 0.99 7.86
N LEU A 216 8.20 0.08 7.13
CA LEU A 216 8.31 -1.35 7.47
C LEU A 216 9.12 -1.60 8.75
N TYR A 217 10.00 -0.67 9.18
CA TYR A 217 10.78 -0.86 10.42
C TYR A 217 9.90 -1.08 11.66
N ARG A 218 8.63 -0.65 11.61
CA ARG A 218 7.67 -0.83 12.72
C ARG A 218 7.15 -2.26 12.84
N LEU A 219 7.31 -3.08 11.80
CA LEU A 219 6.87 -4.48 11.78
C LEU A 219 7.93 -5.37 12.43
N THR A 220 7.99 -5.36 13.75
CA THR A 220 9.07 -6.01 14.50
C THR A 220 9.07 -7.54 14.40
N ASN A 221 7.94 -8.17 14.10
CA ASN A 221 7.84 -9.63 13.93
C ASN A 221 8.02 -10.09 12.47
N LEU A 222 8.36 -9.19 11.56
CA LEU A 222 8.56 -9.50 10.15
C LEU A 222 9.80 -10.39 9.97
N ARG A 223 9.62 -11.50 9.25
CA ARG A 223 10.63 -12.52 8.97
C ARG A 223 11.04 -12.58 7.52
N SER A 224 10.15 -12.22 6.60
CA SER A 224 10.49 -12.11 5.19
C SER A 224 9.72 -11.00 4.49
N VAL A 225 10.41 -10.23 3.66
CA VAL A 225 9.82 -9.25 2.75
C VAL A 225 10.27 -9.52 1.32
N THR A 226 9.32 -9.60 0.40
CA THR A 226 9.64 -9.63 -1.04
C THR A 226 9.42 -8.23 -1.64
N LEU A 227 10.49 -7.68 -2.20
CA LEU A 227 10.55 -6.37 -2.85
C LEU A 227 10.98 -6.53 -4.32
N GLY A 228 10.17 -7.18 -5.14
CA GLY A 228 10.46 -7.34 -6.58
C GLY A 228 9.85 -6.21 -7.41
N TYR A 229 10.55 -5.71 -8.43
CA TYR A 229 9.99 -4.84 -9.47
C TYR A 229 9.18 -3.63 -8.92
N LEU A 230 9.87 -2.70 -8.25
CA LEU A 230 9.28 -1.46 -7.72
C LEU A 230 9.77 -0.25 -8.55
N PRO A 231 9.04 0.17 -9.60
CA PRO A 231 9.54 1.11 -10.60
C PRO A 231 9.75 2.55 -10.12
N GLN A 232 9.19 2.93 -8.97
CA GLN A 232 9.34 4.27 -8.37
C GLN A 232 10.56 4.37 -7.44
N ILE A 233 11.32 3.30 -7.28
CA ILE A 233 12.48 3.24 -6.38
C ILE A 233 13.73 3.07 -7.22
N GLU A 234 14.51 4.13 -7.34
CA GLU A 234 15.76 4.13 -8.11
C GLU A 234 16.84 3.28 -7.42
N ASP A 235 17.06 3.51 -6.12
CA ASP A 235 18.08 2.82 -5.31
C ASP A 235 17.46 1.76 -4.38
N LEU A 236 16.76 0.79 -4.95
CA LEU A 236 16.08 -0.26 -4.18
C LEU A 236 17.05 -1.07 -3.32
N GLU A 237 18.28 -1.30 -3.81
CA GLU A 237 19.32 -2.04 -3.11
C GLU A 237 19.74 -1.34 -1.82
N LEU A 238 19.88 -0.01 -1.84
CA LEU A 238 20.24 0.77 -0.66
C LEU A 238 19.12 0.74 0.39
N VAL A 239 17.87 0.89 -0.05
CA VAL A 239 16.71 0.81 0.85
C VAL A 239 16.61 -0.58 1.47
N ALA A 240 16.86 -1.65 0.69
CA ALA A 240 16.90 -3.01 1.20
C ALA A 240 18.00 -3.20 2.26
N LEU A 241 19.22 -2.74 2.00
CA LEU A 241 20.31 -2.80 2.99
C LEU A 241 19.97 -2.06 4.29
N MET A 242 19.34 -0.88 4.20
CA MET A 242 18.89 -0.14 5.38
C MET A 242 17.81 -0.90 6.16
N LEU A 243 16.90 -1.58 5.46
CA LEU A 243 15.87 -2.40 6.08
C LEU A 243 16.46 -3.65 6.75
N GLU A 244 17.48 -4.30 6.17
CA GLU A 244 18.20 -5.41 6.79
C GLU A 244 18.91 -4.96 8.09
N GLU A 245 19.46 -3.75 8.12
CA GLU A 245 20.05 -3.18 9.33
C GLU A 245 19.00 -2.91 10.42
N CYS A 246 17.82 -2.41 10.03
CA CYS A 246 16.72 -2.11 10.95
C CYS A 246 15.99 -3.38 11.44
N LEU A 247 15.91 -4.41 10.61
CA LEU A 247 15.20 -5.67 10.86
C LEU A 247 16.14 -6.87 10.61
N PRO A 248 17.13 -7.11 11.50
CA PRO A 248 18.16 -8.13 11.28
C PRO A 248 17.62 -9.57 11.24
N GLN A 249 16.41 -9.81 11.74
CA GLN A 249 15.70 -11.09 11.68
C GLN A 249 14.91 -11.29 10.38
N CYS A 250 14.79 -10.25 9.56
CA CYS A 250 13.96 -10.25 8.36
C CYS A 250 14.81 -10.53 7.10
N GLU A 251 14.43 -11.55 6.34
CA GLU A 251 15.02 -11.88 5.05
C GLU A 251 14.39 -11.02 3.94
N ILE A 252 15.20 -10.20 3.25
CA ILE A 252 14.73 -9.42 2.09
C ILE A 252 14.98 -10.21 0.81
N ARG A 253 13.95 -10.34 -0.02
CA ARG A 253 13.95 -11.11 -1.28
C ARG A 253 13.56 -10.22 -2.46
N GLY A 254 13.96 -10.62 -3.67
CA GLY A 254 13.58 -9.94 -4.91
C GLY A 254 14.43 -8.71 -5.26
N VAL A 255 15.54 -8.50 -4.54
CA VAL A 255 16.50 -7.42 -4.77
C VAL A 255 17.81 -8.01 -5.28
N ASP A 256 18.25 -7.54 -6.46
CA ASP A 256 19.50 -7.98 -7.07
C ASP A 256 20.65 -7.05 -6.65
N TYR A 257 21.37 -7.42 -5.59
CA TYR A 257 22.52 -6.66 -5.09
C TYR A 257 23.71 -6.60 -6.07
N TRP A 258 23.77 -7.53 -7.02
CA TRP A 258 24.87 -7.63 -7.97
C TRP A 258 24.46 -7.07 -9.34
N LYS A 259 24.62 -5.76 -9.52
CA LYS A 259 24.52 -5.07 -10.81
C LYS A 259 25.93 -4.87 -11.41
N PRO A 260 26.41 -5.77 -12.30
CA PRO A 260 27.77 -5.69 -12.85
C PRO A 260 28.03 -4.38 -13.62
N ASP A 261 27.00 -3.78 -14.21
CA ASP A 261 27.11 -2.55 -15.00
C ASP A 261 27.52 -1.32 -14.16
N LEU A 262 27.12 -1.27 -12.88
CA LEU A 262 27.53 -0.20 -11.95
C LEU A 262 28.98 -0.36 -11.48
N ILE A 263 29.46 -1.60 -11.36
CA ILE A 263 30.84 -1.91 -10.98
C ILE A 263 31.80 -1.53 -12.13
N ALA A 264 31.42 -1.85 -13.37
CA ALA A 264 32.20 -1.50 -14.57
C ALA A 264 32.35 0.03 -14.73
N ALA A 265 31.27 0.79 -14.56
CA ALA A 265 31.27 2.26 -14.70
C ALA A 265 32.08 3.01 -13.60
N ASN A 266 32.36 2.36 -12.47
CA ASN A 266 33.26 2.92 -11.45
C ASN A 266 34.72 2.54 -11.72
N SER A 267 35.00 1.36 -12.28
CA SER A 267 36.37 0.94 -12.61
C SER A 267 37.03 1.79 -13.71
N GLU A 268 36.25 2.34 -14.64
CA GLU A 268 36.77 3.22 -15.70
C GLU A 268 37.11 4.63 -15.18
N ARG A 269 36.44 5.10 -14.13
CA ARG A 269 36.68 6.42 -13.52
C ARG A 269 37.93 6.47 -12.63
N GLU A 270 38.48 5.32 -12.24
CA GLU A 270 39.67 5.22 -11.39
C GLU A 270 40.98 5.08 -12.17
N THR A 271 40.98 5.17 -13.50
CA THR A 271 42.24 5.19 -14.27
C THR A 271 42.89 6.58 -14.19
N PRO A 272 44.03 6.76 -13.47
CA PRO A 272 44.74 8.03 -13.50
C PRO A 272 45.31 8.27 -14.90
N ALA A 273 45.16 9.49 -15.41
CA ALA A 273 45.69 9.89 -16.71
C ALA A 273 47.20 9.58 -16.79
N PRO A 274 47.71 9.03 -17.91
CA PRO A 274 49.12 8.75 -18.06
C PRO A 274 49.94 10.05 -17.99
N SER A 275 50.96 10.04 -17.14
CA SER A 275 51.91 11.13 -16.88
C SER A 275 52.83 11.45 -18.06
#